data_AF-E9PNC3-F1
#
_entry.id   AF-E9PNC3-F1
#
_cell.length_a   1.000
_cell.length_b   1.000
_cell.length_c   1.000
_cell.angle_alpha   90.00
_cell.angle_beta   90.00
_cell.angle_gamma   90.00
#
_symmetry.space_group_name_H-M   'P 1'
#
loop_
_entity.id
_entity.type
_entity.pdbx_description
1 polymer ?
#
loop_
_entity_poly.entity_id
_entity_poly.type
_entity_poly.pdbx_seq_one_letter_code
_entity_poly.pdbx_strand_id
1 'polypeptide(L)'
;MGENEDEKQAQAGQVFENFVQASTCKGTLQAFNILTRHLDLDPLDHRNFYSKLKSKVTTWKAKALWYKLDKRGSHKEYKRGKSCTNTKCLIVGGGPCGLRTAIELAYLGAKVVVVEKRDS
;
A
#
# COMPACT_ATOMS: atom_id res chain seq x y z
N MET A 1 25.69 -17.50 2.68
CA MET A 1 24.34 -17.36 2.09
C MET A 1 23.49 -16.25 2.74
N GLY A 2 23.82 -15.72 3.93
CA GLY A 2 23.06 -14.64 4.60
C GLY A 2 23.33 -13.21 4.10
N GLU A 3 24.55 -12.90 3.63
CA GLU A 3 24.92 -11.54 3.19
C GLU A 3 24.01 -11.00 2.06
N ASN A 4 23.56 -11.89 1.17
CA ASN A 4 22.74 -11.55 0.02
C ASN A 4 21.25 -11.30 0.39
N GLU A 5 20.80 -11.76 1.56
CA GLU A 5 19.45 -11.50 2.08
C GLU A 5 19.40 -10.20 2.86
N ASP A 6 20.44 -9.90 3.64
CA ASP A 6 20.57 -8.66 4.39
C ASP A 6 20.71 -7.45 3.44
N GLU A 7 21.50 -7.58 2.37
CA GLU A 7 21.59 -6.55 1.32
C GLU A 7 20.25 -6.30 0.62
N LYS A 8 19.50 -7.36 0.31
CA LYS A 8 18.16 -7.24 -0.27
C LYS A 8 17.18 -6.57 0.68
N GLN A 9 17.23 -6.86 1.98
CA GLN A 9 16.40 -6.18 2.97
C GLN A 9 16.79 -4.71 3.15
N ALA A 10 18.10 -4.39 3.10
CA ALA A 10 18.57 -3.01 3.14
C ALA A 10 18.09 -2.22 1.92
N GLN A 11 18.21 -2.79 0.71
CA GLN A 11 17.71 -2.17 -0.52
C GLN A 11 16.18 -1.99 -0.49
N ALA A 12 15.43 -3.00 -0.04
CA ALA A 12 13.98 -2.92 0.16
C ALA A 12 13.58 -1.77 1.10
N GLY A 13 14.32 -1.61 2.20
CA GLY A 13 14.17 -0.49 3.12
C GLY A 13 14.40 0.86 2.45
N GLN A 14 15.48 0.99 1.68
CA GLN A 14 15.83 2.24 0.99
C GLN A 14 14.78 2.66 -0.05
N VAL A 15 14.32 1.73 -0.91
CA VAL A 15 13.30 2.07 -1.92
C VAL A 15 11.96 2.39 -1.27
N PHE A 16 11.64 1.79 -0.12
CA PHE A 16 10.46 2.13 0.65
C PHE A 16 10.57 3.52 1.29
N GLU A 17 11.73 3.89 1.83
CA GLU A 17 11.95 5.25 2.36
C GLU A 17 11.82 6.31 1.28
N ASN A 18 12.33 6.06 0.07
CA ASN A 18 12.15 6.96 -1.07
C ASN A 18 10.66 7.18 -1.41
N PHE A 19 9.84 6.12 -1.34
CA PHE A 19 8.39 6.22 -1.52
C PHE A 19 7.73 7.08 -0.43
N VAL A 20 8.11 6.88 0.83
CA VAL A 20 7.55 7.65 1.97
C VAL A 20 7.95 9.13 1.92
N GLN A 21 9.15 9.44 1.43
CA GLN A 21 9.68 10.81 1.39
C GLN A 21 9.29 11.61 0.14
N ALA A 22 8.70 10.97 -0.87
CA ALA A 22 8.27 11.65 -2.09
C ALA A 22 7.25 12.76 -1.77
N SER A 23 7.48 13.95 -2.32
CA SER A 23 6.73 15.18 -1.99
C SER A 23 5.79 15.66 -3.11
N THR A 24 5.70 14.93 -4.22
CA THR A 24 4.82 15.25 -5.35
C THR A 24 4.03 14.01 -5.74
N CYS A 25 2.81 14.19 -6.28
CA CYS A 25 1.96 13.08 -6.72
C CYS A 25 2.70 12.15 -7.69
N LYS A 26 3.30 12.73 -8.74
CA LYS A 26 4.09 11.99 -9.73
C LYS A 26 5.28 11.27 -9.11
N GLY A 27 6.01 11.93 -8.21
CA GLY A 27 7.15 11.32 -7.52
C GLY A 27 6.74 10.14 -6.65
N THR A 28 5.63 10.26 -5.91
CA THR A 28 5.08 9.17 -5.08
C THR A 28 4.68 7.97 -5.93
N LEU A 29 3.98 8.18 -7.06
CA LEU A 29 3.61 7.11 -7.99
C LEU A 29 4.83 6.43 -8.62
N GLN A 30 5.84 7.20 -9.02
CA GLN A 30 7.08 6.66 -9.57
C GLN A 30 7.86 5.82 -8.55
N ALA A 31 8.03 6.35 -7.33
CA ALA A 31 8.71 5.63 -6.25
C ALA A 31 7.98 4.34 -5.88
N PHE A 32 6.64 4.35 -5.86
CA PHE A 32 5.82 3.16 -5.63
C PHE A 32 5.99 2.11 -6.74
N ASN A 33 6.07 2.53 -8.01
CA ASN A 33 6.32 1.62 -9.14
C ASN A 33 7.72 0.99 -9.07
N ILE A 34 8.73 1.74 -8.62
CA ILE A 34 10.09 1.20 -8.39
C ILE A 34 10.06 0.18 -7.25
N LEU A 35 9.43 0.53 -6.12
CA LEU A 35 9.28 -0.33 -4.96
C LEU A 35 8.60 -1.66 -5.33
N THR A 36 7.47 -1.62 -6.02
CA THR A 36 6.71 -2.83 -6.39
C THR A 36 7.49 -3.74 -7.34
N ARG A 37 8.20 -3.17 -8.33
CA ARG A 37 9.08 -3.94 -9.22
C ARG A 37 10.27 -4.56 -8.47
N HIS A 38 10.93 -3.78 -7.61
CA HIS A 38 12.08 -4.27 -6.84
C HIS A 38 11.69 -5.41 -5.89
N LEU A 39 10.50 -5.35 -5.32
CA LEU A 39 9.98 -6.37 -4.41
C LEU A 39 9.20 -7.48 -5.13
N ASP A 40 9.13 -7.50 -6.45
CA ASP A 40 8.34 -8.48 -7.22
C ASP A 40 6.91 -8.60 -6.70
N LEU A 41 6.20 -7.47 -6.66
CA LEU A 41 4.82 -7.34 -6.21
C LEU A 41 3.94 -6.91 -7.38
N ASP A 42 2.81 -7.59 -7.55
CA ASP A 42 1.75 -7.15 -8.46
C ASP A 42 0.80 -6.16 -7.75
N PRO A 43 0.80 -4.87 -8.11
CA PRO A 43 -0.12 -3.88 -7.53
C PRO A 43 -1.59 -4.16 -7.85
N LEU A 44 -1.91 -5.05 -8.81
CA LEU A 44 -3.28 -5.45 -9.14
C LEU A 44 -3.82 -6.57 -8.26
N ASP A 45 -2.95 -7.29 -7.51
CA ASP A 45 -3.31 -8.31 -6.52
C ASP A 45 -3.82 -7.66 -5.21
N HIS A 46 -4.90 -6.89 -5.29
CA HIS A 46 -5.42 -6.07 -4.18
C HIS A 46 -5.72 -6.87 -2.89
N ARG A 47 -5.94 -8.18 -3.00
CA ARG A 47 -6.25 -9.06 -1.86
C ARG A 47 -5.01 -9.39 -1.03
N ASN A 48 -3.85 -9.53 -1.66
CA ASN A 48 -2.62 -9.95 -0.98
C ASN A 48 -1.52 -8.88 -1.01
N PHE A 49 -1.69 -7.80 -1.77
CA PHE A 49 -0.67 -6.78 -1.95
C PHE A 49 -0.13 -6.26 -0.62
N TYR A 50 -1.01 -5.80 0.28
CA TYR A 50 -0.60 -5.23 1.57
C TYR A 50 0.15 -6.25 2.45
N SER A 51 -0.34 -7.50 2.54
CA SER A 51 0.31 -8.53 3.37
C SER A 51 1.68 -8.91 2.83
N LYS A 52 1.83 -9.03 1.50
CA LYS A 52 3.11 -9.28 0.83
C LYS A 52 4.09 -8.11 0.95
N LEU A 53 3.61 -6.87 0.79
CA LEU A 53 4.44 -5.68 1.00
C LEU A 53 4.98 -5.63 2.43
N LYS A 54 4.09 -5.82 3.42
CA LYS A 54 4.46 -5.83 4.83
C LYS A 54 5.49 -6.91 5.16
N SER A 55 5.37 -8.11 4.60
CA SER A 55 6.33 -9.19 4.86
C SER A 55 7.72 -8.95 4.24
N LYS A 56 7.79 -8.17 3.15
CA LYS A 56 9.05 -7.85 2.46
C LYS A 56 9.75 -6.59 3.00
N VAL A 57 9.02 -5.67 3.65
CA VAL A 57 9.58 -4.43 4.20
C VAL A 57 9.54 -4.46 5.74
N THR A 58 10.63 -4.87 6.34
CA THR A 58 10.74 -5.25 7.77
C THR A 58 11.55 -4.27 8.63
N THR A 59 11.93 -3.11 8.08
CA THR A 59 12.68 -2.07 8.81
C THR A 59 11.90 -1.56 10.01
N TRP A 60 12.59 -1.05 11.03
CA TRP A 60 11.95 -0.55 12.26
C TRP A 60 10.99 0.61 11.99
N LYS A 61 11.33 1.51 11.05
CA LYS A 61 10.44 2.61 10.64
C LYS A 61 9.17 2.09 9.98
N ALA A 62 9.28 1.11 9.07
CA ALA A 62 8.14 0.52 8.39
C ALA A 62 7.22 -0.25 9.37
N LYS A 63 7.80 -0.99 10.32
CA LYS A 63 7.07 -1.70 11.39
C LYS A 63 6.14 -0.78 12.19
N ALA A 64 6.56 0.46 12.46
CA ALA A 64 5.72 1.44 13.15
C ALA A 64 4.49 1.86 12.32
N LEU A 65 4.64 1.99 10.99
CA LEU A 65 3.53 2.24 10.08
C LEU A 65 2.57 1.03 10.03
N TRP A 66 3.13 -0.17 9.85
CA TRP A 66 2.35 -1.42 9.81
C TRP A 66 1.50 -1.62 11.05
N TYR A 67 2.05 -1.33 12.22
CA TYR A 67 1.29 -1.39 13.48
C TYR A 67 0.04 -0.50 13.45
N LYS A 68 0.15 0.73 12.92
CA LYS A 68 -1.00 1.67 12.83
C LYS A 68 -2.05 1.18 11.83
N LEU A 69 -1.61 0.70 10.67
CA LEU A 69 -2.51 0.20 9.61
C LEU A 69 -3.20 -1.11 10.03
N ASP A 70 -2.45 -2.06 10.60
CA ASP A 70 -2.98 -3.31 11.12
C ASP A 70 -4.00 -3.07 12.25
N LYS A 71 -3.69 -2.16 13.18
CA LYS A 71 -4.61 -1.78 14.27
C LYS A 71 -5.92 -1.20 13.74
N ARG A 72 -5.87 -0.39 12.68
CA ARG A 72 -7.09 0.10 12.02
C ARG A 72 -7.84 -1.06 11.35
N GLY A 73 -7.16 -1.88 10.55
CA GLY A 73 -7.75 -3.00 9.82
C GLY A 73 -8.34 -4.11 10.70
N SER A 74 -7.94 -4.19 11.98
CA SER A 74 -8.51 -5.15 12.95
C SER A 74 -9.84 -4.72 13.56
N HIS A 75 -10.35 -3.52 13.26
CA HIS A 75 -11.67 -3.07 13.70
C HIS A 75 -12.77 -4.01 13.21
N LYS A 76 -13.79 -4.24 14.05
CA LYS A 76 -14.84 -5.25 13.83
C LYS A 76 -15.67 -4.99 12.57
N GLU A 77 -15.84 -3.73 12.21
CA GLU A 77 -16.62 -3.26 11.06
C GLU A 77 -16.04 -3.79 9.73
N TYR A 78 -14.72 -3.98 9.67
CA TYR A 78 -14.04 -4.50 8.48
C TYR A 78 -14.13 -6.02 8.34
N LYS A 79 -14.52 -6.75 9.40
CA LYS A 79 -14.58 -8.22 9.45
C LYS A 79 -13.31 -8.88 8.89
N ARG A 80 -12.13 -8.33 9.23
CA ARG A 80 -10.81 -8.74 8.69
C ARG A 80 -10.73 -8.66 7.16
N GLY A 81 -11.24 -7.56 6.59
CA GLY A 81 -11.28 -7.34 5.15
C GLY A 81 -12.28 -8.22 4.40
N LYS A 82 -13.33 -8.70 5.07
CA LYS A 82 -14.32 -9.61 4.46
C LYS A 82 -15.67 -8.98 4.18
N SER A 83 -15.95 -7.79 4.70
CA SER A 83 -17.25 -7.12 4.58
C SER A 83 -17.66 -6.84 3.12
N CYS A 84 -16.71 -6.59 2.21
CA CYS A 84 -16.97 -6.19 0.82
C CYS A 84 -16.11 -6.94 -0.22
N THR A 85 -15.72 -8.19 0.04
CA THR A 85 -14.75 -8.98 -0.79
C THR A 85 -15.10 -9.16 -2.27
N ASN A 86 -16.37 -9.07 -2.63
CA ASN A 86 -16.85 -9.19 -4.02
C ASN A 86 -17.36 -7.85 -4.59
N THR A 87 -17.22 -6.77 -3.83
CA THR A 87 -17.61 -5.43 -4.26
C THR A 87 -16.49 -4.80 -5.08
N LYS A 88 -16.84 -4.20 -6.22
CA LYS A 88 -15.94 -3.39 -7.05
C LYS A 88 -16.41 -1.94 -7.00
N CYS A 89 -15.51 -1.03 -6.66
CA CYS A 89 -15.80 0.39 -6.49
C CYS A 89 -14.95 1.22 -7.44
N LEU A 90 -15.58 2.17 -8.13
CA LEU A 90 -14.91 3.24 -8.86
C LEU A 90 -15.10 4.54 -8.08
N ILE A 91 -14.00 5.16 -7.66
CA ILE A 91 -13.97 6.47 -7.02
C ILE A 91 -13.57 7.50 -8.07
N VAL A 92 -14.37 8.54 -8.21
CA VAL A 92 -14.11 9.66 -9.13
C VAL A 92 -13.62 10.85 -8.32
N GLY A 93 -12.33 11.16 -8.42
CA GLY A 93 -11.64 12.23 -7.70
C GLY A 93 -10.64 11.71 -6.66
N GLY A 94 -9.38 12.08 -6.83
CA GLY A 94 -8.25 11.82 -5.93
C GLY A 94 -8.02 12.91 -4.88
N GLY A 95 -9.03 13.73 -4.58
CA GLY A 95 -8.98 14.68 -3.48
C GLY A 95 -9.03 14.00 -2.10
N PRO A 96 -8.89 14.77 -0.99
CA PRO A 96 -8.81 14.21 0.37
C PRO A 96 -9.96 13.26 0.71
N CYS A 97 -11.20 13.65 0.44
CA CYS A 97 -12.38 12.83 0.73
C CYS A 97 -12.44 11.56 -0.14
N GLY A 98 -12.08 11.66 -1.42
CA GLY A 98 -12.08 10.53 -2.36
C GLY A 98 -11.06 9.46 -1.95
N LEU A 99 -9.82 9.88 -1.67
CA LEU A 99 -8.77 8.99 -1.18
C LEU A 99 -9.11 8.42 0.20
N ARG A 100 -9.71 9.21 1.09
CA ARG A 100 -10.13 8.73 2.41
C ARG A 100 -11.19 7.64 2.30
N THR A 101 -12.17 7.82 1.42
CA THR A 101 -13.20 6.82 1.13
C THR A 101 -12.59 5.57 0.48
N ALA A 102 -11.67 5.73 -0.46
CA ALA A 102 -10.95 4.62 -1.09
C ALA A 102 -10.23 3.75 -0.05
N ILE A 103 -9.57 4.36 0.94
CA ILE A 103 -8.92 3.66 2.04
C ILE A 103 -9.93 2.84 2.88
N GLU A 104 -11.10 3.39 3.20
CA GLU A 104 -12.12 2.63 3.96
C GLU A 104 -12.66 1.44 3.16
N LEU A 105 -12.93 1.63 1.87
CA LEU A 105 -13.38 0.54 1.00
C LEU A 105 -12.33 -0.55 0.86
N ALA A 106 -11.04 -0.18 0.80
CA ALA A 106 -9.94 -1.13 0.82
C ALA A 106 -9.89 -1.92 2.14
N TYR A 107 -10.06 -1.28 3.30
CA TYR A 107 -10.17 -1.99 4.58
C TYR A 107 -11.37 -2.94 4.66
N LEU A 108 -12.49 -2.60 4.02
CA LEU A 108 -13.65 -3.49 3.90
C LEU A 108 -13.39 -4.70 2.98
N GLY A 109 -12.31 -4.70 2.20
CA GLY A 109 -11.92 -5.77 1.28
C GLY A 109 -12.41 -5.60 -0.15
N ALA A 110 -12.97 -4.44 -0.50
CA ALA A 110 -13.43 -4.16 -1.86
C ALA A 110 -12.25 -4.03 -2.84
N LYS A 111 -12.51 -4.31 -4.13
CA LYS A 111 -11.61 -3.89 -5.20
C LYS A 111 -11.91 -2.42 -5.52
N VAL A 112 -10.97 -1.53 -5.24
CA VAL A 112 -11.13 -0.09 -5.41
C VAL A 112 -10.27 0.41 -6.55
N VAL A 113 -10.87 1.17 -7.46
CA VAL A 113 -10.18 1.91 -8.52
C VAL A 113 -10.47 3.39 -8.31
N VAL A 114 -9.43 4.23 -8.37
CA VAL A 114 -9.57 5.69 -8.28
C VAL A 114 -9.19 6.28 -9.63
N VAL A 115 -10.01 7.18 -10.15
CA VAL A 115 -9.70 8.01 -11.32
C VAL A 115 -9.65 9.47 -10.90
N GLU A 116 -8.61 10.18 -11.32
CA GLU A 116 -8.42 11.61 -11.05
C GLU A 116 -8.13 12.30 -12.37
N LYS A 117 -8.71 13.49 -12.56
CA LYS A 117 -8.55 14.27 -13.78
C LYS A 117 -7.14 14.89 -13.87
N ARG A 118 -6.59 15.31 -12.73
CA ARG A 118 -5.29 15.97 -12.64
C ARG A 118 -4.16 14.94 -12.53
N ASP A 119 -3.02 15.26 -13.11
CA ASP A 119 -1.78 14.49 -13.08
C ASP A 119 -0.60 15.24 -12.45
N SER A 120 -0.86 16.48 -11.97
CA SER A 120 0.06 17.37 -11.27
C SER A 120 -0.11 17.30 -9.75
#